data_AF-A0A7X5FS32-F1
#
_entry.id   AF-A0A7X5FS32-F1
#
_cell.length_a   1.000
_cell.length_b   1.000
_cell.length_c   1.000
_cell.angle_alpha   90.00
_cell.angle_beta   90.00
_cell.angle_gamma   90.00
#
_symmetry.space_group_name_H-M   'P 1'
#
loop_
_entity.id
_entity.type
_entity.pdbx_description
1 polymer ?
#
loop_
_entity_poly.entity_id
_entity_poly.type
_entity_poly.pdbx_seq_one_letter_code
_entity_poly.pdbx_strand_id
1 'polypeptide(L)'
;MQSNVLDYIAGENHHNEIIRVDYSPYAMNQTRLIERNGIDDQAVKRKYEEGVSIDGIESLDLDDAIWVEKTRKGYAVFVHISDVTEAVQTYTPLDIEALKRTTSIYRAEGVINMFPPLLSQNLLSLNENGEKLTLSMQIDLDENAQIRDFHVYESTFKNKRRYDYETFVDDFMNPDSENHGTLQLMYEIARKRRIVRRTEGANMDYDESDRQLSVGQRTEKPHSGSKAIPTTIIEEFMILANITSAMISVKNRYDSVFRLHKAHDERAFYHNSVGNHTGLALQNYTHFTSPIRRYSDMIVHRVLKIVHLRGEEPPYSSSEIGDIAKYINFSRTVIDILGKDTDNELRGRNLVSKLKKTNGNTLNVSHFTQNLRSTVGAGKKMPRVVVDEIINDLENGEKSNWAWAIGVLLVSGNEDIKKYLKKALLDDKKFRAISVIALLNTTRISSTDEAYLFHIEEREEGNEFSIAVYFRRKELFNSSINYGKIEAKDAIGRMRNKILKRIVVHFCGK
;
A
#
# COMPACT_ATOMS: atom_id res chain seq x y z
N MET A 1 -27.25 -12.30 -18.06
CA MET A 1 -26.17 -12.09 -17.08
C MET A 1 -25.02 -11.27 -17.66
N GLN A 2 -24.57 -11.50 -18.90
CA GLN A 2 -23.55 -10.65 -19.57
C GLN A 2 -23.91 -9.15 -19.62
N SER A 3 -25.17 -8.78 -19.92
CA SER A 3 -25.62 -7.38 -19.92
C SER A 3 -25.40 -6.68 -18.56
N ASN A 4 -25.55 -7.41 -17.45
CA ASN A 4 -25.44 -6.85 -16.10
C ASN A 4 -24.01 -6.47 -15.70
N VAL A 5 -22.96 -7.01 -16.34
CA VAL A 5 -21.57 -6.75 -15.93
C VAL A 5 -21.08 -5.40 -16.46
N LEU A 6 -21.38 -5.10 -17.74
CA LEU A 6 -21.07 -3.81 -18.33
C LEU A 6 -21.95 -2.70 -17.73
N ASP A 7 -23.23 -3.00 -17.48
CA ASP A 7 -24.14 -2.10 -16.77
C ASP A 7 -23.67 -1.85 -15.32
N TYR A 8 -23.12 -2.88 -14.67
CA TYR A 8 -22.47 -2.72 -13.37
C TYR A 8 -21.26 -1.80 -13.47
N ILE A 9 -20.32 -2.00 -14.40
CA ILE A 9 -19.15 -1.11 -14.56
C ILE A 9 -19.57 0.36 -14.82
N ALA A 10 -20.72 0.60 -15.44
CA ALA A 10 -21.22 1.93 -15.80
C ALA A 10 -21.93 2.72 -14.68
N GLY A 11 -22.27 2.11 -13.53
CA GLY A 11 -22.98 2.80 -12.43
C GLY A 11 -22.15 3.81 -11.61
N GLU A 12 -22.80 4.70 -10.84
CA GLU A 12 -22.14 5.84 -10.16
C GLU A 12 -21.65 5.61 -8.70
N ASN A 13 -21.67 4.38 -8.14
CA ASN A 13 -21.38 4.16 -6.70
C ASN A 13 -20.45 2.95 -6.37
N HIS A 14 -19.43 2.69 -7.18
CA HIS A 14 -18.63 1.43 -7.09
C HIS A 14 -17.48 1.42 -6.10
N HIS A 15 -17.08 2.57 -5.55
CA HIS A 15 -15.95 2.64 -4.62
C HIS A 15 -16.12 1.75 -3.38
N ASN A 16 -17.35 1.64 -2.88
CA ASN A 16 -17.65 0.85 -1.69
C ASN A 16 -17.59 -0.67 -1.93
N GLU A 17 -17.87 -1.13 -3.15
CA GLU A 17 -17.80 -2.56 -3.50
C GLU A 17 -16.35 -3.01 -3.70
N ILE A 18 -15.45 -2.13 -4.17
CA ILE A 18 -14.02 -2.44 -4.36
C ILE A 18 -13.35 -2.79 -3.02
N ILE A 19 -13.69 -2.07 -1.94
CA ILE A 19 -13.09 -2.26 -0.60
C ILE A 19 -13.95 -3.06 0.36
N ARG A 20 -14.99 -3.73 -0.16
CA ARG A 20 -15.93 -4.49 0.67
C ARG A 20 -15.22 -5.69 1.30
N VAL A 21 -15.36 -5.83 2.61
CA VAL A 21 -14.77 -6.96 3.35
C VAL A 21 -15.56 -8.24 3.13
N ASP A 22 -16.90 -8.16 3.16
CA ASP A 22 -17.77 -9.32 3.05
C ASP A 22 -17.98 -9.76 1.59
N TYR A 23 -18.05 -11.06 1.36
CA TYR A 23 -18.39 -11.64 0.05
C TYR A 23 -19.91 -11.78 -0.11
N SER A 24 -20.39 -11.79 -1.35
CA SER A 24 -21.79 -12.09 -1.61
C SER A 24 -22.19 -13.51 -1.14
N PRO A 25 -23.44 -13.72 -0.67
CA PRO A 25 -23.90 -15.05 -0.29
C PRO A 25 -23.77 -16.09 -1.41
N TYR A 26 -23.90 -15.66 -2.67
CA TYR A 26 -23.76 -16.52 -3.83
C TYR A 26 -22.31 -16.99 -4.04
N ALA A 27 -21.33 -16.08 -3.91
CA ALA A 27 -19.92 -16.44 -3.98
C ALA A 27 -19.54 -17.40 -2.84
N MET A 28 -19.99 -17.13 -1.62
CA MET A 28 -19.76 -18.01 -0.47
C MET A 28 -20.39 -19.39 -0.65
N ASN A 29 -21.60 -19.47 -1.23
CA ASN A 29 -22.25 -20.73 -1.53
C ASN A 29 -21.48 -21.53 -2.58
N GLN A 30 -21.03 -20.88 -3.66
CA GLN A 30 -20.20 -21.53 -4.67
C GLN A 30 -18.88 -22.05 -4.08
N THR A 31 -18.20 -21.29 -3.22
CA THR A 31 -16.99 -21.76 -2.53
C THR A 31 -17.24 -23.04 -1.72
N ARG A 32 -18.34 -23.10 -0.96
CA ARG A 32 -18.70 -24.31 -0.19
C ARG A 32 -19.03 -25.50 -1.09
N LEU A 33 -19.61 -25.26 -2.26
CA LEU A 33 -19.84 -26.33 -3.24
C LEU A 33 -18.52 -26.88 -3.79
N ILE A 34 -17.55 -26.01 -4.10
CA ILE A 34 -16.20 -26.42 -4.54
C ILE A 34 -15.49 -27.19 -3.43
N GLU A 35 -15.56 -26.70 -2.18
CA GLU A 35 -14.98 -27.41 -1.02
C GLU A 35 -15.56 -28.83 -0.86
N ARG A 36 -16.89 -28.96 -1.00
CA ARG A 36 -17.58 -30.24 -0.79
C ARG A 36 -17.38 -31.22 -1.95
N ASN A 37 -17.44 -30.73 -3.18
CA ASN A 37 -17.50 -31.58 -4.37
C ASN A 37 -16.16 -31.69 -5.10
N GLY A 38 -15.17 -30.88 -4.73
CA GLY A 38 -13.94 -30.68 -5.51
C GLY A 38 -14.16 -29.70 -6.67
N ILE A 39 -13.07 -29.44 -7.39
CA ILE A 39 -13.10 -28.68 -8.65
C ILE A 39 -13.49 -29.66 -9.76
N ASP A 40 -14.47 -29.29 -10.57
CA ASP A 40 -14.90 -30.06 -11.74
C ASP A 40 -13.90 -29.86 -12.88
N ASP A 41 -12.85 -30.68 -12.90
CA ASP A 41 -11.75 -30.57 -13.84
C ASP A 41 -12.16 -30.96 -15.26
N GLN A 42 -12.27 -29.96 -16.14
CA GLN A 42 -12.61 -30.16 -17.55
C GLN A 42 -11.41 -30.58 -18.43
N ALA A 43 -10.20 -30.66 -17.87
CA ALA A 43 -9.02 -31.02 -18.64
C ALA A 43 -9.09 -32.49 -19.10
N VAL A 44 -8.83 -32.73 -20.40
CA VAL A 44 -8.78 -34.11 -20.95
C VAL A 44 -7.65 -34.92 -20.31
N LYS A 45 -6.51 -34.27 -20.08
CA LYS A 45 -5.35 -34.85 -19.41
C LYS A 45 -4.48 -33.75 -18.83
N ARG A 46 -4.07 -33.93 -17.59
CA ARG A 46 -3.07 -33.08 -16.94
C ARG A 46 -1.72 -33.79 -16.86
N LYS A 47 -0.64 -33.07 -17.14
CA LYS A 47 0.71 -33.55 -16.85
C LYS A 47 0.96 -33.47 -15.34
N TYR A 48 1.58 -34.48 -14.75
CA TYR A 48 1.99 -34.40 -13.35
C TYR A 48 3.32 -33.65 -13.25
N GLU A 49 3.38 -32.68 -12.35
CA GLU A 49 4.54 -31.80 -12.14
C GLU A 49 4.85 -31.65 -10.65
N GLU A 50 6.11 -31.39 -10.35
CA GLU A 50 6.59 -31.16 -8.99
C GLU A 50 7.52 -29.95 -8.96
N GLY A 51 7.56 -29.25 -7.83
CA GLY A 51 8.39 -28.07 -7.67
C GLY A 51 8.29 -27.50 -6.27
N VAL A 52 8.72 -26.26 -6.12
CA VAL A 52 8.75 -25.55 -4.82
C VAL A 52 8.09 -24.18 -4.95
N SER A 53 7.44 -23.72 -3.89
CA SER A 53 6.96 -22.34 -3.79
C SER A 53 7.88 -21.53 -2.87
N ILE A 54 8.03 -20.22 -3.12
CA ILE A 54 8.88 -19.34 -2.32
C ILE A 54 8.14 -18.02 -2.08
N ASP A 55 7.73 -17.80 -0.84
CA ASP A 55 6.86 -16.68 -0.48
C ASP A 55 7.25 -16.08 0.86
N GLY A 56 6.63 -14.96 1.25
CA GLY A 56 6.73 -14.48 2.62
C GLY A 56 6.11 -15.47 3.61
N ILE A 57 6.65 -15.56 4.83
CA ILE A 57 6.17 -16.49 5.88
C ILE A 57 4.67 -16.33 6.19
N GLU A 58 4.15 -15.10 6.10
CA GLU A 58 2.74 -14.76 6.33
C GLU A 58 1.82 -15.00 5.11
N SER A 59 2.38 -15.35 3.95
CA SER A 59 1.59 -15.54 2.72
C SER A 59 0.77 -16.82 2.82
N LEU A 60 -0.50 -16.80 2.42
CA LEU A 60 -1.35 -18.00 2.48
C LEU A 60 -1.94 -18.36 1.11
N ASP A 61 -2.04 -17.38 0.24
CA ASP A 61 -2.51 -17.40 -1.15
C ASP A 61 -1.34 -17.59 -2.13
N LEU A 62 -0.70 -18.76 -2.11
CA LEU A 62 0.46 -19.06 -2.96
C LEU A 62 -0.02 -19.31 -4.39
N ASP A 63 0.22 -18.32 -5.27
CA ASP A 63 -0.16 -18.36 -6.68
C ASP A 63 0.77 -19.25 -7.51
N ASP A 64 2.06 -19.21 -7.20
CA ASP A 64 3.12 -19.70 -8.05
C ASP A 64 4.05 -20.71 -7.35
N ALA A 65 4.59 -21.61 -8.18
CA ALA A 65 5.66 -22.51 -7.81
C ALA A 65 6.60 -22.68 -9.02
N ILE A 66 7.85 -23.04 -8.74
CA ILE A 66 8.90 -23.07 -9.75
C ILE A 66 9.74 -24.34 -9.67
N TRP A 67 10.29 -24.71 -10.81
CA TRP A 67 11.31 -25.75 -10.93
C TRP A 67 12.26 -25.43 -12.08
N VAL A 68 13.47 -26.00 -12.07
CA VAL A 68 14.44 -25.83 -13.15
C VAL A 68 15.20 -27.12 -13.43
N GLU A 69 15.56 -27.31 -14.69
CA GLU A 69 16.37 -28.43 -15.13
C GLU A 69 17.46 -27.96 -16.09
N LYS A 70 18.62 -28.65 -16.05
CA LYS A 70 19.66 -28.46 -17.05
C LYS A 70 19.37 -29.35 -18.25
N THR A 71 19.40 -28.78 -19.44
CA THR A 71 19.18 -29.52 -20.68
C THR A 71 20.49 -29.60 -21.48
N ARG A 72 20.52 -30.42 -22.54
CA ARG A 72 21.67 -30.46 -23.48
C ARG A 72 21.88 -29.13 -24.21
N LYS A 73 20.88 -28.24 -24.18
CA LYS A 73 20.79 -27.02 -25.01
C LYS A 73 20.81 -25.73 -24.18
N GLY A 74 20.96 -25.84 -22.86
CA GLY A 74 20.86 -24.76 -21.88
C GLY A 74 20.04 -25.21 -20.67
N TYR A 75 18.88 -24.59 -20.47
CA TYR A 75 18.04 -24.79 -19.28
C TYR A 75 16.56 -24.93 -19.65
N ALA A 76 15.78 -25.57 -18.79
CA ALA A 76 14.33 -25.51 -18.81
C ALA A 76 13.86 -24.89 -17.48
N VAL A 77 13.08 -23.82 -17.56
CA VAL A 77 12.44 -23.19 -16.40
C VAL A 77 10.96 -23.54 -16.44
N PHE A 78 10.47 -24.08 -15.34
CA PHE A 78 9.07 -24.43 -15.15
C PHE A 78 8.46 -23.45 -14.16
N VAL A 79 7.36 -22.82 -14.57
CA VAL A 79 6.55 -21.94 -13.72
C VAL A 79 5.15 -22.51 -13.68
N HIS A 80 4.72 -22.94 -12.50
CA HIS A 80 3.42 -23.55 -12.24
C HIS A 80 2.54 -22.53 -11.54
N ILE A 81 1.44 -22.11 -12.17
CA ILE A 81 0.51 -21.14 -11.59
C ILE A 81 -0.81 -21.82 -11.25
N SER A 82 -1.38 -21.53 -10.08
CA SER A 82 -2.69 -22.04 -9.66
C SER A 82 -3.75 -21.87 -10.76
N ASP A 83 -4.45 -22.94 -11.11
CA ASP A 83 -5.48 -22.94 -12.15
C ASP A 83 -6.83 -22.45 -11.59
N VAL A 84 -6.86 -21.19 -11.21
CA VAL A 84 -8.04 -20.51 -10.67
C VAL A 84 -9.22 -20.58 -11.66
N THR A 85 -8.92 -20.59 -12.97
CA THR A 85 -9.93 -20.54 -14.02
C THR A 85 -10.67 -21.87 -14.23
N GLU A 86 -10.11 -23.01 -13.80
CA GLU A 86 -10.88 -24.27 -13.70
C GLU A 86 -11.95 -24.18 -12.60
N ALA A 87 -11.58 -23.65 -11.43
CA ALA A 87 -12.48 -23.52 -10.29
C ALA A 87 -13.51 -22.38 -10.46
N VAL A 88 -13.14 -21.32 -11.17
CA VAL A 88 -13.91 -20.09 -11.32
C VAL A 88 -14.18 -19.83 -12.81
N GLN A 89 -15.19 -20.53 -13.33
CA GLN A 89 -15.69 -20.33 -14.70
C GLN A 89 -16.31 -18.94 -14.88
N THR A 90 -16.27 -18.42 -16.10
CA THR A 90 -16.81 -17.11 -16.45
C THR A 90 -18.28 -16.97 -16.10
N TYR A 91 -18.67 -15.77 -15.66
CA TYR A 91 -20.03 -15.39 -15.30
C TYR A 91 -20.66 -16.14 -14.11
N THR A 92 -19.87 -16.96 -13.41
CA THR A 92 -20.29 -17.56 -12.13
C THR A 92 -20.28 -16.52 -10.99
N PRO A 93 -20.97 -16.77 -9.86
CA PRO A 93 -20.95 -15.85 -8.72
C PRO A 93 -19.54 -15.45 -8.23
N LEU A 94 -18.59 -16.39 -8.20
CA LEU A 94 -17.20 -16.12 -7.84
C LEU A 94 -16.48 -15.26 -8.88
N ASP A 95 -16.74 -15.46 -10.18
CA ASP A 95 -16.17 -14.62 -11.24
C ASP A 95 -16.68 -13.19 -11.16
N ILE A 96 -17.98 -13.01 -10.92
CA ILE A 96 -18.59 -11.69 -10.72
C ILE A 96 -18.00 -11.02 -9.47
N GLU A 97 -17.86 -11.74 -8.36
CA GLU A 97 -17.24 -11.22 -7.14
C GLU A 97 -15.78 -10.79 -7.37
N ALA A 98 -15.00 -11.61 -8.07
CA ALA A 98 -13.62 -11.33 -8.41
C ALA A 98 -13.49 -10.12 -9.36
N LEU A 99 -14.36 -10.02 -10.36
CA LEU A 99 -14.40 -8.87 -11.26
C LEU A 99 -14.70 -7.59 -10.50
N LYS A 100 -15.69 -7.60 -9.59
CA LYS A 100 -16.03 -6.43 -8.76
C LYS A 100 -14.85 -5.93 -7.93
N ARG A 101 -14.09 -6.86 -7.34
CA ARG A 101 -12.91 -6.57 -6.49
C ARG A 101 -11.67 -6.25 -7.29
N THR A 102 -11.51 -6.83 -8.48
CA THR A 102 -10.36 -6.75 -9.42
C THR A 102 -9.02 -7.27 -8.89
N THR A 103 -8.71 -7.09 -7.61
CA THR A 103 -7.44 -7.45 -6.99
C THR A 103 -7.63 -7.68 -5.49
N SER A 104 -6.76 -8.49 -4.88
CA SER A 104 -6.61 -8.48 -3.41
C SER A 104 -5.97 -7.16 -2.96
N ILE A 105 -6.36 -6.66 -1.79
CA ILE A 105 -5.87 -5.41 -1.21
C ILE A 105 -5.11 -5.73 0.08
N TYR A 106 -3.82 -5.43 0.07
CA TYR A 106 -2.94 -5.63 1.23
C TYR A 106 -2.87 -4.34 2.04
N ARG A 107 -3.36 -4.39 3.29
CA ARG A 107 -3.36 -3.27 4.24
C ARG A 107 -2.62 -3.68 5.50
N ALA A 108 -2.24 -2.69 6.29
CA ALA A 108 -1.62 -2.94 7.59
C ALA A 108 -2.51 -3.73 8.55
N GLU A 109 -3.83 -3.58 8.47
CA GLU A 109 -4.79 -4.32 9.30
C GLU A 109 -5.11 -5.73 8.79
N GLY A 110 -4.58 -6.13 7.63
CA GLY A 110 -4.83 -7.43 7.01
C GLY A 110 -5.10 -7.33 5.52
N VAL A 111 -5.52 -8.45 4.94
CA VAL A 111 -5.74 -8.58 3.49
C VAL A 111 -7.23 -8.69 3.19
N ILE A 112 -7.72 -7.86 2.27
CA ILE A 112 -9.03 -8.05 1.64
C ILE A 112 -8.78 -8.88 0.38
N ASN A 113 -9.04 -10.17 0.45
CA ASN A 113 -8.79 -11.07 -0.68
C ASN A 113 -9.80 -10.83 -1.82
N MET A 114 -9.35 -11.09 -3.05
CA MET A 114 -10.23 -11.12 -4.23
C MET A 114 -11.25 -12.27 -4.15
N PHE A 115 -10.85 -13.39 -3.54
CA PHE A 115 -11.71 -14.56 -3.30
C PHE A 115 -11.84 -14.88 -1.81
N PRO A 116 -12.95 -15.54 -1.41
CA PRO A 116 -13.10 -16.07 -0.05
C PRO A 116 -11.85 -16.83 0.42
N PRO A 117 -11.35 -16.61 1.66
CA PRO A 117 -10.11 -17.22 2.14
C PRO A 117 -10.06 -18.75 2.00
N LEU A 118 -11.19 -19.43 2.21
CA LEU A 118 -11.27 -20.88 1.99
C LEU A 118 -10.88 -21.28 0.57
N LEU A 119 -11.27 -20.48 -0.43
CA LEU A 119 -10.90 -20.73 -1.81
C LEU A 119 -9.45 -20.34 -2.09
N SER A 120 -9.07 -19.08 -1.78
CA SER A 120 -7.76 -18.52 -2.13
C SER A 120 -6.59 -19.08 -1.34
N GLN A 121 -6.76 -19.33 -0.04
CA GLN A 121 -5.67 -19.69 0.88
C GLN A 121 -5.57 -21.20 1.13
N ASN A 122 -6.59 -21.98 0.75
CA ASN A 122 -6.62 -23.42 0.98
C ASN A 122 -6.79 -24.20 -0.33
N LEU A 123 -7.94 -24.07 -1.00
CA LEU A 123 -8.26 -24.93 -2.15
C LEU A 123 -7.36 -24.64 -3.36
N LEU A 124 -7.15 -23.37 -3.69
CA LEU A 124 -6.35 -22.93 -4.85
C LEU A 124 -4.87 -22.70 -4.55
N SER A 125 -4.54 -22.32 -3.32
CA SER A 125 -3.16 -22.07 -2.89
C SER A 125 -2.29 -23.29 -3.13
N LEU A 126 -1.11 -23.10 -3.72
CA LEU A 126 -0.12 -24.14 -4.00
C LEU A 126 0.64 -24.59 -2.74
N ASN A 127 -0.09 -24.81 -1.64
CA ASN A 127 0.46 -25.36 -0.41
C ASN A 127 0.91 -26.83 -0.57
N GLU A 128 1.63 -27.35 0.41
CA GLU A 128 2.15 -28.72 0.43
C GLU A 128 1.06 -29.79 0.60
N ASN A 129 -0.18 -29.39 0.86
CA ASN A 129 -1.28 -30.29 1.16
C ASN A 129 -1.95 -30.80 -0.11
N GLY A 130 -1.72 -32.08 -0.41
CA GLY A 130 -2.29 -32.74 -1.58
C GLY A 130 -1.70 -32.23 -2.90
N GLU A 131 -2.40 -32.54 -3.98
CA GLU A 131 -2.09 -32.10 -5.34
C GLU A 131 -3.02 -30.95 -5.73
N LYS A 132 -2.54 -30.04 -6.58
CA LYS A 132 -3.24 -28.82 -6.99
C LYS A 132 -3.31 -28.71 -8.51
N LEU A 133 -4.40 -28.18 -9.03
CA LEU A 133 -4.51 -27.91 -10.46
C LEU A 133 -3.72 -26.65 -10.81
N THR A 134 -2.90 -26.72 -11.86
CA THR A 134 -2.06 -25.61 -12.32
C THR A 134 -2.12 -25.44 -13.83
N LEU A 135 -1.96 -24.20 -14.26
CA LEU A 135 -1.60 -23.85 -15.63
C LEU A 135 -0.09 -23.58 -15.64
N SER A 136 0.66 -24.50 -16.24
CA SER A 136 2.12 -24.51 -16.22
C SER A 136 2.73 -23.96 -17.49
N MET A 137 3.86 -23.31 -17.36
CA MET A 137 4.68 -22.78 -18.45
C MET A 137 6.06 -23.42 -18.38
N GLN A 138 6.45 -24.16 -19.42
CA GLN A 138 7.84 -24.56 -19.62
C GLN A 138 8.50 -23.56 -20.57
N ILE A 139 9.66 -23.06 -20.18
CA ILE A 139 10.43 -22.05 -20.93
C ILE A 139 11.85 -22.58 -21.11
N ASP A 140 12.19 -22.93 -22.35
CA ASP A 140 13.51 -23.44 -22.70
C ASP A 140 14.43 -22.27 -23.01
N LEU A 141 15.57 -22.24 -22.31
CA LEU A 141 16.59 -21.22 -22.42
C LEU A 141 17.88 -21.79 -23.00
N ASP A 142 18.66 -20.97 -23.70
CA ASP A 142 20.04 -21.30 -24.09
C ASP A 142 21.02 -21.13 -22.91
N GLU A 143 22.30 -21.41 -23.14
CA GLU A 143 23.35 -21.27 -22.12
C GLU A 143 23.54 -19.84 -21.60
N ASN A 144 23.13 -18.84 -22.39
CA ASN A 144 23.13 -17.42 -22.05
C ASN A 144 21.79 -16.97 -21.44
N ALA A 145 20.93 -17.94 -21.11
CA ALA A 145 19.58 -17.73 -20.61
C ALA A 145 18.65 -16.99 -21.58
N GLN A 146 18.92 -16.98 -22.89
CA GLN A 146 17.99 -16.42 -23.89
C GLN A 146 16.85 -17.39 -24.18
N ILE A 147 15.65 -16.86 -24.41
CA ILE A 147 14.45 -17.68 -24.70
C ILE A 147 14.63 -18.36 -26.06
N ARG A 148 14.53 -19.70 -26.06
CA ARG A 148 14.58 -20.51 -27.28
C ARG A 148 13.21 -20.99 -27.69
N ASP A 149 12.45 -21.50 -26.74
CA ASP A 149 11.11 -22.04 -26.94
C ASP A 149 10.31 -21.95 -25.63
N PHE A 150 8.99 -22.05 -25.74
CA PHE A 150 8.11 -22.08 -24.58
C PHE A 150 6.74 -22.65 -24.96
N HIS A 151 6.11 -23.31 -24.01
CA HIS A 151 4.73 -23.75 -24.15
C HIS A 151 4.03 -23.76 -22.81
N VAL A 152 2.73 -23.46 -22.86
CA VAL A 152 1.82 -23.55 -21.72
C VAL A 152 1.08 -24.89 -21.78
N TYR A 153 0.70 -25.46 -20.64
CA TYR A 153 -0.06 -26.70 -20.56
C TYR A 153 -0.78 -26.84 -19.22
N GLU A 154 -1.84 -27.64 -19.19
CA GLU A 154 -2.57 -27.97 -17.98
C GLU A 154 -1.86 -29.09 -17.20
N SER A 155 -1.73 -28.92 -15.89
CA SER A 155 -1.02 -29.87 -15.03
C SER A 155 -1.68 -30.05 -13.66
N THR A 156 -1.32 -31.17 -13.05
CA THR A 156 -1.53 -31.46 -11.63
C THR A 156 -0.19 -31.33 -10.94
N PHE A 157 -0.11 -30.50 -9.92
CA PHE A 157 1.12 -30.08 -9.29
C PHE A 157 1.18 -30.57 -7.85
N LYS A 158 2.34 -31.10 -7.45
CA LYS A 158 2.68 -31.38 -6.06
C LYS A 158 3.77 -30.43 -5.58
N ASN A 159 3.45 -29.59 -4.60
CA ASN A 159 4.47 -28.78 -3.94
C ASN A 159 5.33 -29.68 -3.04
N LYS A 160 6.61 -29.83 -3.39
CA LYS A 160 7.58 -30.59 -2.61
C LYS A 160 7.95 -29.87 -1.32
N ARG A 161 8.05 -28.54 -1.40
CA ARG A 161 8.40 -27.71 -0.28
C ARG A 161 7.95 -26.27 -0.49
N ARG A 162 7.24 -25.74 0.51
CA ARG A 162 6.98 -24.33 0.68
C ARG A 162 8.14 -23.71 1.44
N TYR A 163 8.88 -22.84 0.76
CA TYR A 163 9.92 -22.03 1.38
C TYR A 163 9.38 -20.67 1.79
N ASP A 164 9.78 -20.23 2.98
CA ASP A 164 9.95 -18.80 3.23
C ASP A 164 11.37 -18.37 2.84
N TYR A 165 11.64 -17.06 2.84
CA TYR A 165 12.96 -16.55 2.43
C TYR A 165 14.12 -16.99 3.33
N GLU A 166 13.87 -17.33 4.59
CA GLU A 166 14.93 -17.74 5.53
C GLU A 166 15.26 -19.21 5.34
N THR A 167 14.24 -20.07 5.39
CA THR A 167 14.35 -21.52 5.13
C THR A 167 14.86 -21.83 3.73
N PHE A 168 14.57 -20.97 2.74
CA PHE A 168 15.17 -21.06 1.41
C PHE A 168 16.69 -20.89 1.49
N VAL A 169 17.17 -19.86 2.20
CA VAL A 169 18.60 -19.56 2.31
C VAL A 169 19.32 -20.65 3.09
N ASP A 170 18.69 -21.23 4.11
CA ASP A 170 19.25 -22.35 4.87
C ASP A 170 19.52 -23.55 3.96
N ASP A 171 18.52 -23.98 3.19
CA ASP A 171 18.66 -25.08 2.22
C ASP A 171 19.61 -24.73 1.06
N PHE A 172 19.58 -23.49 0.59
CA PHE A 172 20.47 -22.98 -0.45
C PHE A 172 21.94 -23.03 -0.01
N MET A 173 22.23 -22.78 1.28
CA MET A 173 23.59 -22.79 1.82
C MET A 173 24.05 -24.17 2.30
N ASN A 174 23.13 -25.12 2.50
CA ASN A 174 23.43 -26.46 3.01
C ASN A 174 23.67 -27.47 1.87
N PRO A 175 24.92 -27.93 1.62
CA PRO A 175 25.21 -28.90 0.56
C PRO A 175 24.52 -30.26 0.73
N ASP A 176 24.11 -30.60 1.95
CA ASP A 176 23.42 -31.85 2.26
C ASP A 176 21.89 -31.75 2.09
N SER A 177 21.34 -30.56 1.79
CA SER A 177 19.91 -30.42 1.49
C SER A 177 19.57 -31.10 0.16
N GLU A 178 18.46 -31.85 0.13
CA GLU A 178 17.95 -32.56 -1.05
C GLU A 178 17.84 -31.65 -2.29
N ASN A 179 17.37 -30.42 -2.09
CA ASN A 179 17.14 -29.46 -3.19
C ASN A 179 18.35 -28.57 -3.50
N HIS A 180 19.47 -28.68 -2.77
CA HIS A 180 20.59 -27.75 -2.84
C HIS A 180 21.04 -27.44 -4.27
N GLY A 181 21.31 -28.48 -5.06
CA GLY A 181 21.77 -28.33 -6.45
C GLY A 181 20.76 -27.61 -7.35
N THR A 182 19.46 -27.88 -7.18
CA THR A 182 18.40 -27.21 -7.92
C THR A 182 18.27 -25.74 -7.51
N LEU A 183 18.33 -25.42 -6.21
CA LEU A 183 18.25 -24.05 -5.73
C LEU A 183 19.44 -23.19 -6.23
N GLN A 184 20.63 -23.77 -6.28
CA GLN A 184 21.82 -23.13 -6.89
C GLN A 184 21.60 -22.84 -8.38
N LEU A 185 21.05 -23.82 -9.12
CA LEU A 185 20.75 -23.68 -10.54
C LEU A 185 19.67 -22.61 -10.80
N MET A 186 18.63 -22.55 -9.96
CA MET A 186 17.60 -21.50 -10.05
C MET A 186 18.22 -20.11 -9.96
N TYR A 187 19.10 -19.90 -8.98
CA TYR A 187 19.77 -18.62 -8.79
C TYR A 187 20.72 -18.28 -9.95
N GLU A 188 21.47 -19.26 -10.47
CA GLU A 188 22.32 -19.06 -11.65
C GLU A 188 21.50 -18.54 -12.84
N ILE A 189 20.39 -19.20 -13.16
CA ILE A 189 19.52 -18.84 -14.29
C ILE A 189 18.90 -17.46 -14.06
N ALA A 190 18.38 -17.19 -12.86
CA ALA A 190 17.76 -15.91 -12.52
C ALA A 190 18.75 -14.74 -12.69
N ARG A 191 20.00 -14.91 -12.24
CA ARG A 191 21.05 -13.89 -12.45
C ARG A 191 21.34 -13.64 -13.92
N LYS A 192 21.44 -14.71 -14.74
CA LYS A 192 21.63 -14.57 -16.19
C LYS A 192 20.46 -13.83 -16.84
N ARG A 193 19.20 -14.16 -16.46
CA ARG A 193 18.01 -13.46 -16.96
C ARG A 193 17.99 -11.98 -16.57
N ARG A 194 18.37 -11.65 -15.33
CA ARG A 194 18.51 -10.26 -14.88
C ARG A 194 19.53 -9.49 -15.72
N ILE A 195 20.67 -10.11 -16.04
CA ILE A 195 21.68 -9.51 -16.93
C ILE A 195 21.10 -9.28 -18.33
N VAL A 196 20.45 -10.28 -18.93
CA VAL A 196 19.82 -10.15 -20.26
C VAL A 196 18.84 -8.97 -20.28
N ARG A 197 17.90 -8.90 -19.34
CA ARG A 197 16.93 -7.80 -19.24
C ARG A 197 17.60 -6.43 -19.13
N ARG A 198 18.66 -6.32 -18.33
CA ARG A 198 19.43 -5.08 -18.18
C ARG A 198 20.12 -4.69 -19.49
N THR A 199 20.70 -5.66 -20.21
CA THR A 199 21.31 -5.39 -21.52
C THR A 199 20.30 -4.97 -22.58
N GLU A 200 19.04 -5.38 -22.42
CA GLU A 200 17.91 -4.96 -23.27
C GLU A 200 17.34 -3.59 -22.86
N GLY A 201 17.85 -2.98 -21.79
CA GLY A 201 17.50 -1.61 -21.36
C GLY A 201 16.50 -1.53 -20.21
N ALA A 202 16.18 -2.63 -19.52
CA ALA A 202 15.29 -2.60 -18.37
C ALA A 202 15.91 -1.79 -17.21
N ASN A 203 15.29 -0.66 -16.85
CA ASN A 203 15.66 0.14 -15.69
C ASN A 203 14.77 -0.28 -14.51
N MET A 204 15.29 -1.14 -13.64
CA MET A 204 14.69 -1.34 -12.31
C MET A 204 15.39 -0.41 -11.31
N ASP A 205 14.61 0.24 -10.45
CA ASP A 205 15.14 1.02 -9.34
C ASP A 205 16.15 0.18 -8.56
N TYR A 206 17.31 0.78 -8.35
CA TYR A 206 18.48 0.13 -7.77
C TYR A 206 18.21 -0.14 -6.28
N ASP A 207 17.99 -1.40 -5.89
CA ASP A 207 18.20 -1.76 -4.48
C ASP A 207 19.71 -1.96 -4.29
N GLU A 208 20.36 -1.03 -3.59
CA GLU A 208 21.82 -1.04 -3.33
C GLU A 208 22.30 -2.27 -2.55
N SER A 209 21.39 -3.13 -2.09
CA SER A 209 21.62 -4.37 -1.34
C SER A 209 22.41 -5.44 -2.13
N ASP A 210 22.34 -5.44 -3.47
CA ASP A 210 23.00 -6.44 -4.33
C ASP A 210 24.54 -6.28 -4.40
N ARG A 211 25.12 -5.16 -3.92
CA ARG A 211 26.58 -4.93 -3.97
C ARG A 211 27.39 -5.65 -2.90
N GLN A 212 26.77 -6.25 -1.87
CA GLN A 212 27.48 -6.82 -0.72
C GLN A 212 27.85 -8.31 -0.81
N LEU A 213 27.65 -8.97 -1.96
CA LEU A 213 28.00 -10.40 -2.12
C LEU A 213 29.40 -10.66 -2.68
N SER A 214 30.24 -9.63 -2.81
CA SER A 214 31.67 -9.78 -3.12
C SER A 214 32.51 -9.11 -2.04
N VAL A 215 33.52 -9.85 -1.56
CA VAL A 215 34.50 -9.53 -0.50
C VAL A 215 34.08 -10.04 0.88
N GLY A 216 34.70 -11.15 1.27
CA GLY A 216 34.54 -11.78 2.57
C GLY A 216 34.95 -10.86 3.71
N GLN A 217 33.97 -10.36 4.45
CA GLN A 217 34.10 -9.98 5.84
C GLN A 217 32.81 -10.36 6.57
N ARG A 218 32.92 -11.33 7.49
CA ARG A 218 31.88 -11.59 8.49
C ARG A 218 31.77 -10.36 9.39
N THR A 219 30.78 -9.52 9.14
CA THR A 219 30.26 -8.57 10.13
C THR A 219 28.91 -9.07 10.63
N GLU A 220 28.72 -9.11 11.95
CA GLU A 220 27.57 -9.65 12.69
C GLU A 220 26.27 -8.84 12.56
N LYS A 221 25.89 -8.44 11.33
CA LYS A 221 24.52 -8.02 11.00
C LYS A 221 24.05 -8.80 9.78
N PRO A 222 23.23 -9.85 9.94
CA PRO A 222 22.47 -10.37 8.80
C PRO A 222 21.40 -9.33 8.43
N HIS A 223 20.87 -9.38 7.20
CA HIS A 223 19.44 -9.19 6.88
C HIS A 223 19.13 -8.46 5.55
N SER A 224 20.10 -7.87 4.84
CA SER A 224 19.84 -7.25 3.52
C SER A 224 20.21 -8.18 2.35
N GLY A 225 21.45 -8.69 2.31
CA GLY A 225 21.93 -9.51 1.19
C GLY A 225 21.38 -10.94 1.08
N SER A 226 20.85 -11.53 2.16
CA SER A 226 20.34 -12.92 2.13
C SER A 226 18.97 -13.05 1.47
N LYS A 227 18.08 -12.05 1.66
CA LYS A 227 16.76 -12.02 1.02
C LYS A 227 16.83 -11.76 -0.49
N ALA A 228 17.93 -11.21 -0.98
CA ALA A 228 18.12 -10.92 -2.39
C ALA A 228 18.09 -12.17 -3.27
N ILE A 229 18.56 -13.32 -2.77
CA ILE A 229 18.62 -14.57 -3.54
C ILE A 229 17.21 -15.09 -3.91
N PRO A 230 16.34 -15.47 -2.96
CA PRO A 230 15.00 -15.96 -3.29
C PRO A 230 14.16 -14.92 -4.03
N THR A 231 14.27 -13.64 -3.65
CA THR A 231 13.55 -12.54 -4.31
C THR A 231 13.95 -12.41 -5.78
N THR A 232 15.24 -12.49 -6.10
CA THR A 232 15.73 -12.44 -7.48
C THR A 232 15.22 -13.61 -8.33
N ILE A 233 15.17 -14.81 -7.75
CA ILE A 233 14.66 -16.00 -8.44
C ILE A 233 13.20 -15.80 -8.82
N ILE A 234 12.35 -15.48 -7.84
CA ILE A 234 10.91 -15.29 -8.07
C ILE A 234 10.66 -14.16 -9.04
N GLU A 235 11.26 -12.99 -8.85
CA GLU A 235 11.07 -11.85 -9.75
C GLU A 235 11.40 -12.19 -11.21
N GLU A 236 12.58 -12.76 -11.46
CA GLU A 236 13.02 -13.02 -12.84
C GLU A 236 12.22 -14.16 -13.50
N PHE A 237 11.82 -15.18 -12.75
CA PHE A 237 11.01 -16.28 -13.30
C PHE A 237 9.57 -15.85 -13.55
N MET A 238 8.98 -15.03 -12.67
CA MET A 238 7.65 -14.48 -12.90
C MET A 238 7.63 -13.51 -14.10
N ILE A 239 8.64 -12.64 -14.22
CA ILE A 239 8.79 -11.77 -15.40
C ILE A 239 8.96 -12.60 -16.66
N LEU A 240 9.73 -13.68 -16.62
CA LEU A 240 9.93 -14.59 -17.75
C LEU A 240 8.60 -15.22 -18.21
N ALA A 241 7.80 -15.75 -17.29
CA ALA A 241 6.47 -16.32 -17.59
C ALA A 241 5.47 -15.26 -18.10
N ASN A 242 5.53 -14.04 -17.57
CA ASN A 242 4.72 -12.91 -18.02
C ASN A 242 5.09 -12.43 -19.44
N ILE A 243 6.36 -12.52 -19.81
CA ILE A 243 6.84 -12.25 -21.18
C ILE A 243 6.34 -13.34 -22.12
N THR A 244 6.55 -14.62 -21.79
CA THR A 244 6.18 -15.71 -22.71
C THR A 244 4.68 -15.83 -22.91
N SER A 245 3.86 -15.61 -21.87
CA SER A 245 2.39 -15.51 -22.01
C SER A 245 1.96 -14.36 -22.94
N ALA A 246 2.62 -13.21 -22.88
CA ALA A 246 2.42 -12.10 -23.82
C ALA A 246 2.79 -12.52 -25.25
N MET A 247 3.94 -13.18 -25.43
CA MET A 247 4.40 -13.66 -26.73
C MET A 247 3.43 -14.67 -27.36
N ILE A 248 2.84 -15.58 -26.57
CA ILE A 248 1.79 -16.51 -27.06
C ILE A 248 0.60 -15.70 -27.62
N SER A 249 0.10 -14.74 -26.84
CA SER A 249 -1.06 -13.93 -27.23
C SER A 249 -0.78 -13.11 -28.48
N VAL A 250 0.39 -12.46 -28.56
CA VAL A 250 0.81 -11.65 -29.72
C VAL A 250 1.00 -12.51 -30.98
N LYS A 251 1.73 -13.63 -30.87
CA LYS A 251 2.03 -14.53 -32.00
C LYS A 251 0.76 -15.06 -32.66
N ASN A 252 -0.24 -15.40 -31.85
CA ASN A 252 -1.50 -15.97 -32.32
C ASN A 252 -2.63 -14.94 -32.51
N ARG A 253 -2.35 -13.65 -32.24
CA ARG A 253 -3.32 -12.54 -32.34
C ARG A 253 -4.57 -12.73 -31.47
N TYR A 254 -4.38 -13.25 -30.26
CA TYR A 254 -5.48 -13.37 -29.31
C TYR A 254 -5.79 -12.02 -28.66
N ASP A 255 -7.07 -11.70 -28.55
CA ASP A 255 -7.55 -10.60 -27.72
C ASP A 255 -7.26 -10.96 -26.25
N SER A 256 -6.46 -10.13 -25.57
CA SER A 256 -6.00 -10.37 -24.21
C SER A 256 -5.75 -9.04 -23.49
N VAL A 257 -5.45 -9.10 -22.20
CA VAL A 257 -5.11 -7.93 -21.39
C VAL A 257 -3.59 -7.80 -21.24
N PHE A 258 -3.07 -6.66 -21.69
CA PHE A 258 -1.65 -6.32 -21.62
C PHE A 258 -1.39 -5.29 -20.53
N ARG A 259 -0.20 -5.35 -19.93
CA ARG A 259 0.30 -4.41 -18.93
C ARG A 259 1.28 -3.45 -19.60
N LEU A 260 0.85 -2.22 -19.83
CA LEU A 260 1.59 -1.19 -20.54
C LEU A 260 2.20 -0.19 -19.56
N HIS A 261 3.31 0.43 -19.95
CA HIS A 261 3.94 1.54 -19.25
C HIS A 261 4.52 2.50 -20.28
N LYS A 262 4.06 3.75 -20.29
CA LYS A 262 4.64 4.80 -21.14
C LYS A 262 5.76 5.50 -20.38
N ALA A 263 6.76 6.01 -21.08
CA ALA A 263 7.95 6.61 -20.47
C ALA A 263 7.67 7.82 -19.55
N HIS A 264 6.56 8.53 -19.76
CA HIS A 264 6.18 9.70 -18.98
C HIS A 264 5.06 9.42 -17.97
N ASP A 265 4.52 8.20 -17.96
CA ASP A 265 3.48 7.83 -17.00
C ASP A 265 4.16 7.47 -15.67
N GLU A 266 3.60 7.93 -14.56
CA GLU A 266 4.08 7.53 -13.23
C GLU A 266 3.82 6.04 -12.95
N ARG A 267 2.90 5.42 -13.69
CA ARG A 267 2.36 4.09 -13.38
C ARG A 267 1.99 3.32 -14.64
N ALA A 268 2.21 2.02 -14.56
CA ALA A 268 1.74 1.09 -15.57
C ALA A 268 0.22 0.88 -15.46
N PHE A 269 -0.43 0.57 -16.58
CA PHE A 269 -1.88 0.39 -16.70
C PHE A 269 -2.20 -0.83 -17.57
N TYR A 270 -3.42 -1.32 -17.48
CA TYR A 270 -3.93 -2.42 -18.30
C TYR A 270 -4.64 -1.92 -19.56
N HIS A 271 -4.47 -2.60 -20.68
CA HIS A 271 -5.13 -2.29 -21.94
C HIS A 271 -5.37 -3.57 -22.76
N ASN A 272 -6.35 -3.59 -23.64
CA ASN A 272 -6.64 -4.73 -24.52
C ASN A 272 -5.83 -4.73 -25.83
N SER A 273 -4.97 -3.72 -26.02
CA SER A 273 -4.06 -3.64 -27.17
C SER A 273 -2.63 -3.88 -26.75
N VAL A 274 -1.87 -4.54 -27.63
CA VAL A 274 -0.43 -4.72 -27.48
C VAL A 274 0.25 -3.35 -27.39
N GLY A 275 1.22 -3.22 -26.48
CA GLY A 275 2.02 -2.02 -26.34
C GLY A 275 3.18 -2.19 -25.37
N ASN A 276 4.06 -1.20 -25.37
CA ASN A 276 5.32 -1.25 -24.64
C ASN A 276 5.13 -1.15 -23.12
N HIS A 277 6.03 -1.78 -22.39
CA HIS A 277 6.26 -1.57 -20.96
C HIS A 277 7.65 -0.95 -20.77
N THR A 278 7.77 0.38 -20.88
CA THR A 278 9.07 1.07 -20.92
C THR A 278 9.93 0.83 -19.68
N GLY A 279 9.35 0.73 -18.48
CA GLY A 279 10.12 0.45 -17.26
C GLY A 279 10.80 -0.92 -17.25
N LEU A 280 10.30 -1.88 -18.05
CA LEU A 280 10.89 -3.21 -18.19
C LEU A 280 11.64 -3.38 -19.53
N ALA A 281 11.65 -2.34 -20.38
CA ALA A 281 12.15 -2.40 -21.76
C ALA A 281 11.55 -3.52 -22.61
N LEU A 282 10.25 -3.80 -22.44
CA LEU A 282 9.54 -4.86 -23.17
C LEU A 282 8.56 -4.27 -24.17
N GLN A 283 8.44 -4.92 -25.34
CA GLN A 283 7.46 -4.54 -26.37
C GLN A 283 6.03 -5.03 -26.08
N ASN A 284 5.93 -6.10 -25.30
CA ASN A 284 4.68 -6.70 -24.88
C ASN A 284 4.91 -7.36 -23.52
N TYR A 285 3.93 -7.23 -22.64
CA TYR A 285 3.98 -7.76 -21.28
C TYR A 285 2.55 -7.96 -20.79
N THR A 286 2.27 -9.09 -20.12
CA THR A 286 0.99 -9.33 -19.45
C THR A 286 1.25 -9.71 -18.00
N HIS A 287 0.23 -9.71 -17.16
CA HIS A 287 0.33 -10.40 -15.87
C HIS A 287 -0.38 -11.75 -15.98
N PHE A 288 0.36 -12.82 -15.69
CA PHE A 288 -0.06 -14.21 -15.77
C PHE A 288 0.09 -14.93 -14.43
N THR A 289 1.01 -14.48 -13.58
CA THR A 289 1.54 -15.26 -12.46
C THR A 289 0.80 -15.10 -11.13
N SER A 290 -0.34 -14.40 -11.08
CA SER A 290 -1.06 -14.20 -9.80
C SER A 290 -2.59 -14.16 -9.93
N PRO A 291 -3.24 -15.19 -10.49
CA PRO A 291 -4.69 -15.24 -10.71
C PRO A 291 -5.53 -15.35 -9.44
N ILE A 292 -4.97 -15.76 -8.28
CA ILE A 292 -5.71 -15.78 -7.00
C ILE A 292 -6.01 -14.36 -6.53
N ARG A 293 -5.15 -13.40 -6.89
CA ARG A 293 -5.21 -12.01 -6.38
C ARG A 293 -5.30 -10.94 -7.45
N ARG A 294 -5.31 -11.28 -8.75
CA ARG A 294 -5.48 -10.31 -9.84
C ARG A 294 -6.42 -10.85 -10.92
N TYR A 295 -7.51 -10.12 -11.18
CA TYR A 295 -8.46 -10.48 -12.23
C TYR A 295 -7.87 -10.37 -13.64
N SER A 296 -6.87 -9.50 -13.85
CA SER A 296 -6.14 -9.43 -15.13
C SER A 296 -5.53 -10.79 -15.51
N ASP A 297 -4.98 -11.49 -14.53
CA ASP A 297 -4.29 -12.75 -14.74
C ASP A 297 -5.29 -13.86 -15.06
N MET A 298 -6.50 -13.81 -14.48
CA MET A 298 -7.60 -14.71 -14.87
C MET A 298 -8.01 -14.56 -16.33
N ILE A 299 -8.01 -13.34 -16.88
CA ILE A 299 -8.30 -13.12 -18.31
C ILE A 299 -7.20 -13.77 -19.15
N VAL A 300 -5.92 -13.54 -18.81
CA VAL A 300 -4.79 -14.15 -19.52
C VAL A 300 -4.85 -15.68 -19.45
N HIS A 301 -5.15 -16.25 -18.26
CA HIS A 301 -5.34 -17.69 -18.08
C HIS A 301 -6.46 -18.23 -18.96
N ARG A 302 -7.62 -17.57 -19.00
CA ARG A 302 -8.74 -17.96 -19.87
C ARG A 302 -8.34 -17.94 -21.35
N VAL A 303 -7.64 -16.91 -21.81
CA VAL A 303 -7.13 -16.84 -23.19
C VAL A 303 -6.17 -17.99 -23.47
N LEU A 304 -5.18 -18.23 -22.61
CA LEU A 304 -4.20 -19.30 -22.83
C LEU A 304 -4.83 -20.69 -22.72
N LYS A 305 -5.79 -20.89 -21.83
CA LYS A 305 -6.37 -22.20 -21.59
C LYS A 305 -7.50 -22.54 -22.55
N ILE A 306 -8.52 -21.70 -22.63
CA ILE A 306 -9.73 -21.95 -23.42
C ILE A 306 -9.39 -21.80 -24.91
N VAL A 307 -8.75 -20.70 -25.30
CA VAL A 307 -8.47 -20.41 -26.71
C VAL A 307 -7.22 -21.14 -27.20
N HIS A 308 -6.09 -20.98 -26.52
CA HIS A 308 -4.82 -21.51 -27.04
C HIS A 308 -4.65 -23.03 -26.86
N LEU A 309 -5.02 -23.59 -25.70
CA LEU A 309 -4.86 -25.03 -25.45
C LEU A 309 -6.05 -25.85 -25.94
N ARG A 310 -7.27 -25.40 -25.67
CA ARG A 310 -8.48 -26.17 -25.99
C ARG A 310 -9.08 -25.84 -27.36
N GLY A 311 -8.68 -24.73 -27.98
CA GLY A 311 -9.20 -24.32 -29.29
C GLY A 311 -10.67 -23.90 -29.25
N GLU A 312 -11.15 -23.48 -28.08
CA GLU A 312 -12.53 -23.06 -27.85
C GLU A 312 -12.70 -21.55 -28.12
N GLU A 313 -13.95 -21.11 -28.22
CA GLU A 313 -14.29 -19.71 -28.43
C GLU A 313 -13.88 -18.83 -27.23
N PRO A 314 -13.38 -17.60 -27.48
CA PRO A 314 -12.97 -16.71 -26.40
C PRO A 314 -14.18 -16.34 -25.53
N PRO A 315 -14.04 -16.36 -24.19
CA PRO A 315 -15.16 -16.06 -23.30
C PRO A 315 -15.54 -14.58 -23.26
N TYR A 316 -14.71 -13.71 -23.84
CA TYR A 316 -14.88 -12.26 -23.90
C TYR A 316 -14.63 -11.77 -25.32
N SER A 317 -15.42 -10.78 -25.75
CA SER A 317 -15.08 -9.97 -26.91
C SER A 317 -13.92 -9.00 -26.60
N SER A 318 -13.22 -8.55 -27.65
CA SER A 318 -12.16 -7.53 -27.51
C SER A 318 -12.64 -6.26 -26.80
N SER A 319 -13.90 -5.85 -27.04
CA SER A 319 -14.51 -4.69 -26.38
C SER A 319 -14.71 -4.92 -24.88
N GLU A 320 -15.20 -6.09 -24.48
CA GLU A 320 -15.37 -6.46 -23.07
C GLU A 320 -14.04 -6.48 -22.33
N ILE A 321 -12.97 -7.03 -22.93
CA ILE A 321 -11.63 -6.99 -22.34
C ILE A 321 -11.17 -5.53 -22.16
N GLY A 322 -11.45 -4.66 -23.15
CA GLY A 322 -11.16 -3.23 -23.07
C GLY A 322 -11.86 -2.54 -21.89
N ASP A 323 -13.14 -2.84 -21.67
CA ASP A 323 -13.91 -2.25 -20.57
C ASP A 323 -13.50 -2.81 -19.21
N ILE A 324 -13.21 -4.10 -19.12
CA ILE A 324 -12.65 -4.71 -17.90
C ILE A 324 -11.28 -4.10 -17.57
N ALA A 325 -10.41 -3.89 -18.56
CA ALA A 325 -9.10 -3.27 -18.36
C ALA A 325 -9.22 -1.84 -17.80
N LYS A 326 -10.16 -1.04 -18.32
CA LYS A 326 -10.47 0.29 -17.77
C LYS A 326 -10.94 0.20 -16.31
N TYR A 327 -11.82 -0.75 -16.00
CA TYR A 327 -12.31 -0.94 -14.64
C TYR A 327 -11.21 -1.37 -13.66
N ILE A 328 -10.31 -2.27 -14.06
CA ILE A 328 -9.14 -2.67 -13.26
C ILE A 328 -8.26 -1.44 -12.97
N ASN A 329 -7.99 -0.59 -13.97
CA ASN A 329 -7.19 0.62 -13.77
C ASN A 329 -7.87 1.60 -12.79
N PHE A 330 -9.17 1.82 -12.95
CA PHE A 330 -9.96 2.67 -12.05
C PHE A 330 -9.91 2.15 -10.61
N SER A 331 -10.19 0.85 -10.42
CA SER A 331 -10.17 0.19 -9.12
C SER A 331 -8.81 0.35 -8.43
N ARG A 332 -7.70 0.15 -9.16
CA ARG A 332 -6.35 0.38 -8.64
C ARG A 332 -6.12 1.81 -8.19
N THR A 333 -6.60 2.81 -8.94
CA THR A 333 -6.51 4.22 -8.53
C THR A 333 -7.27 4.47 -7.22
N VAL A 334 -8.46 3.89 -7.07
CA VAL A 334 -9.26 3.97 -5.84
C VAL A 334 -8.52 3.32 -4.67
N ILE A 335 -7.98 2.11 -4.86
CA ILE A 335 -7.21 1.39 -3.86
C ILE A 335 -5.97 2.18 -3.44
N ASP A 336 -5.24 2.78 -4.38
CA ASP A 336 -4.04 3.57 -4.06
C ASP A 336 -4.37 4.83 -3.26
N ILE A 337 -5.48 5.50 -3.57
CA ILE A 337 -5.95 6.67 -2.82
C ILE A 337 -6.31 6.26 -1.38
N LEU A 338 -7.06 5.17 -1.22
CA LEU A 338 -7.48 4.67 0.08
C LEU A 338 -6.31 4.07 0.89
N GLY A 339 -5.39 3.38 0.22
CA GLY A 339 -4.18 2.79 0.80
C GLY A 339 -3.26 3.86 1.36
N LYS A 340 -3.04 4.96 0.63
CA LYS A 340 -2.29 6.13 1.14
C LYS A 340 -2.89 6.70 2.42
N ASP A 341 -4.21 6.78 2.52
CA ASP A 341 -4.88 7.24 3.74
C ASP A 341 -4.70 6.22 4.89
N THR A 342 -4.75 4.92 4.60
CA THR A 342 -4.57 3.85 5.59
C THR A 342 -3.13 3.80 6.14
N ASP A 343 -2.12 3.88 5.26
CA ASP A 343 -0.71 3.95 5.64
C ASP A 343 -0.41 5.17 6.50
N ASN A 344 -1.08 6.29 6.19
CA ASN A 344 -0.99 7.49 6.99
C ASN A 344 -1.54 7.26 8.41
N GLU A 345 -2.70 6.62 8.55
CA GLU A 345 -3.25 6.22 9.86
C GLU A 345 -2.31 5.28 10.63
N LEU A 346 -1.73 4.28 9.98
CA LEU A 346 -0.80 3.36 10.63
C LEU A 346 0.47 4.07 11.12
N ARG A 347 1.07 4.93 10.30
CA ARG A 347 2.21 5.76 10.71
C ARG A 347 1.86 6.61 11.92
N GLY A 348 0.63 7.13 11.95
CA GLY A 348 0.06 7.80 13.12
C GLY A 348 0.02 6.90 14.36
N ARG A 349 -0.51 5.68 14.26
CA ARG A 349 -0.58 4.72 15.38
C ARG A 349 0.80 4.35 15.90
N ASN A 350 1.75 4.07 14.99
CA ASN A 350 3.12 3.72 15.35
C ASN A 350 3.84 4.88 16.04
N LEU A 351 3.64 6.11 15.55
CA LEU A 351 4.13 7.31 16.19
C LEU A 351 3.57 7.44 17.61
N VAL A 352 2.25 7.37 17.79
CA VAL A 352 1.58 7.44 19.10
C VAL A 352 2.10 6.35 20.06
N SER A 353 2.17 5.10 19.60
CA SER A 353 2.67 3.97 20.38
C SER A 353 4.13 4.18 20.84
N LYS A 354 5.01 4.62 19.92
CA LYS A 354 6.41 4.92 20.23
C LYS A 354 6.52 6.01 21.29
N LEU A 355 5.76 7.08 21.15
CA LEU A 355 5.78 8.20 22.09
C LEU A 355 5.27 7.80 23.49
N LYS A 356 4.21 6.99 23.56
CA LYS A 356 3.70 6.43 24.83
C LYS A 356 4.72 5.52 25.51
N LYS A 357 5.44 4.69 24.75
CA LYS A 357 6.52 3.84 25.29
C LYS A 357 7.67 4.66 25.87
N THR A 358 8.03 5.78 25.25
CA THR A 358 9.17 6.61 25.69
C THR A 358 8.82 7.53 26.87
N ASN A 359 7.59 8.02 26.95
CA ASN A 359 7.22 9.09 27.90
C ASN A 359 6.14 8.68 28.93
N GLY A 360 5.69 7.42 28.94
CA GLY A 360 4.55 6.97 29.73
C GLY A 360 3.20 7.31 29.07
N ASN A 361 2.09 7.14 29.79
CA ASN A 361 0.74 7.38 29.27
C ASN A 361 0.42 8.86 28.96
N THR A 362 1.34 9.79 29.22
CA THR A 362 1.17 11.22 28.91
C THR A 362 2.12 11.63 27.80
N LEU A 363 1.58 12.16 26.70
CA LEU A 363 2.41 12.70 25.61
C LEU A 363 3.02 14.03 26.04
N ASN A 364 4.33 14.07 26.29
CA ASN A 364 5.02 15.33 26.51
C ASN A 364 5.10 16.13 25.19
N VAL A 365 4.46 17.31 25.19
CA VAL A 365 4.20 18.19 24.04
C VAL A 365 5.47 18.65 23.30
N SER A 366 6.62 18.79 23.97
CA SER A 366 7.85 19.23 23.29
C SER A 366 8.45 18.14 22.37
N HIS A 367 8.44 16.89 22.82
CA HIS A 367 8.94 15.74 22.05
C HIS A 367 7.95 15.30 20.96
N PHE A 368 6.64 15.45 21.22
CA PHE A 368 5.57 15.18 20.27
C PHE A 368 5.71 16.05 19.01
N THR A 369 5.97 17.34 19.22
CA THR A 369 6.05 18.37 18.16
C THR A 369 7.25 18.18 17.21
N GLN A 370 8.43 17.84 17.76
CA GLN A 370 9.64 17.63 16.96
C GLN A 370 9.53 16.38 16.07
N ASN A 371 8.90 15.32 16.59
CA ASN A 371 8.66 14.09 15.83
C ASN A 371 7.48 14.21 14.85
N LEU A 372 6.49 15.05 15.14
CA LEU A 372 5.37 15.34 14.24
C LEU A 372 5.82 16.02 12.95
N ARG A 373 6.70 17.03 13.02
CA ARG A 373 7.21 17.72 11.82
C ARG A 373 8.01 16.81 10.89
N SER A 374 8.77 15.86 11.45
CA SER A 374 9.56 14.91 10.65
C SER A 374 8.71 13.76 10.11
N THR A 375 7.64 13.37 10.82
CA THR A 375 6.76 12.25 10.43
C THR A 375 5.64 12.68 9.48
N VAL A 376 5.11 13.89 9.68
CA VAL A 376 4.02 14.49 8.89
C VAL A 376 4.62 15.69 8.15
N GLY A 377 5.25 15.42 7.01
CA GLY A 377 5.86 16.46 6.19
C GLY A 377 4.89 17.60 5.89
N ALA A 378 5.42 18.81 5.72
CA ALA A 378 4.62 20.01 5.45
C ALA A 378 3.63 19.77 4.29
N GLY A 379 2.33 20.01 4.52
CA GLY A 379 1.27 19.87 3.52
C GLY A 379 0.56 18.50 3.45
N LYS A 380 0.90 17.52 4.30
CA LYS A 380 0.21 16.21 4.35
C LYS A 380 -0.96 16.17 5.33
N LYS A 381 -2.00 15.38 5.02
CA LYS A 381 -3.15 15.11 5.91
C LYS A 381 -2.64 14.48 7.22
N MET A 382 -3.09 14.99 8.37
CA MET A 382 -2.73 14.42 9.68
C MET A 382 -3.48 13.10 9.90
N PRO A 383 -2.83 12.04 10.40
CA PRO A 383 -3.53 10.82 10.81
C PRO A 383 -4.58 11.12 11.88
N ARG A 384 -5.82 10.64 11.70
CA ARG A 384 -6.93 10.82 12.62
C ARG A 384 -6.63 10.25 14.00
N VAL A 385 -5.94 9.11 14.09
CA VAL A 385 -5.53 8.55 15.39
C VAL A 385 -4.62 9.49 16.19
N VAL A 386 -3.78 10.27 15.51
CA VAL A 386 -2.93 11.28 16.15
C VAL A 386 -3.80 12.44 16.62
N VAL A 387 -4.79 12.85 15.82
CA VAL A 387 -5.76 13.89 16.17
C VAL A 387 -6.61 13.46 17.39
N ASP A 388 -7.11 12.23 17.41
CA ASP A 388 -7.93 11.70 18.51
C ASP A 388 -7.13 11.59 19.81
N GLU A 389 -5.86 11.20 19.73
CA GLU A 389 -4.98 11.16 20.90
C GLU A 389 -4.68 12.57 21.45
N ILE A 390 -4.45 13.55 20.56
CA ILE A 390 -4.34 14.96 20.94
C ILE A 390 -5.62 15.43 21.65
N ILE A 391 -6.79 15.07 21.13
CA ILE A 391 -8.09 15.42 21.72
C ILE A 391 -8.23 14.80 23.11
N ASN A 392 -7.96 13.50 23.25
CA ASN A 392 -8.06 12.80 24.52
C ASN A 392 -7.14 13.40 25.59
N ASP A 393 -5.90 13.77 25.24
CA ASP A 393 -4.99 14.40 26.19
C ASP A 393 -5.40 15.85 26.53
N LEU A 394 -6.00 16.59 25.60
CA LEU A 394 -6.56 17.93 25.86
C LEU A 394 -7.74 17.86 26.83
N GLU A 395 -8.58 16.84 26.72
CA GLU A 395 -9.74 16.63 27.57
C GLU A 395 -9.36 16.12 28.98
N ASN A 396 -8.32 15.28 29.08
CA ASN A 396 -7.98 14.55 30.32
C ASN A 396 -6.69 15.02 31.05
N GLY A 397 -5.83 15.85 30.44
CA GLY A 397 -4.51 16.23 30.98
C GLY A 397 -4.44 17.55 31.77
N GLU A 398 -3.30 17.79 32.44
CA GLU A 398 -2.95 19.11 32.99
C GLU A 398 -2.77 20.13 31.84
N LYS A 399 -3.70 21.08 31.74
CA LYS A 399 -3.90 22.04 30.64
C LYS A 399 -2.76 23.05 30.41
N SER A 400 -1.67 22.98 31.17
CA SER A 400 -0.52 23.88 31.10
C SER A 400 0.46 23.53 29.97
N ASN A 401 0.50 22.27 29.51
CA ASN A 401 1.47 21.81 28.50
C ASN A 401 1.02 22.01 27.04
N TRP A 402 -0.26 22.31 26.78
CA TRP A 402 -0.85 22.30 25.43
C TRP A 402 -0.71 23.58 24.62
N ALA A 403 -0.26 24.69 25.22
CA ALA A 403 -0.12 25.98 24.52
C ALA A 403 0.85 25.90 23.31
N TRP A 404 1.89 25.07 23.39
CA TRP A 404 2.86 24.91 22.31
C TRP A 404 2.35 23.99 21.18
N ALA A 405 1.64 22.91 21.52
CA ALA A 405 1.03 22.00 20.55
C ALA A 405 -0.04 22.72 19.72
N ILE A 406 -0.91 23.51 20.36
CA ILE A 406 -1.93 24.31 19.67
C ILE A 406 -1.28 25.31 18.69
N GLY A 407 -0.14 25.92 19.07
CA GLY A 407 0.62 26.81 18.19
C GLY A 407 1.19 26.12 16.94
N VAL A 408 1.72 24.90 17.07
CA VAL A 408 2.21 24.11 15.93
C VAL A 408 1.05 23.62 15.06
N LEU A 409 -0.05 23.23 15.68
CA LEU A 409 -1.25 22.71 15.02
C LEU A 409 -1.98 23.80 14.22
N LEU A 410 -2.00 25.05 14.67
CA LEU A 410 -2.54 26.19 13.92
C LEU A 410 -1.67 26.55 12.69
N VAL A 411 -0.35 26.42 12.81
CA VAL A 411 0.61 26.67 11.72
C VAL A 411 0.63 25.52 10.69
N SER A 412 0.13 24.33 11.05
CA SER A 412 0.15 23.13 10.20
C SER A 412 -0.75 23.21 8.95
N GLY A 413 -1.68 24.17 8.88
CA GLY A 413 -2.64 24.31 7.79
C GLY A 413 -3.74 23.23 7.77
N ASN A 414 -3.83 22.37 8.79
CA ASN A 414 -4.79 21.26 8.85
C ASN A 414 -6.18 21.71 9.35
N GLU A 415 -7.18 21.71 8.47
CA GLU A 415 -8.54 22.20 8.75
C GLU A 415 -9.32 21.37 9.77
N ASP A 416 -9.10 20.05 9.84
CA ASP A 416 -9.77 19.20 10.83
C ASP A 416 -9.34 19.59 12.25
N ILE A 417 -8.03 19.69 12.47
CA ILE A 417 -7.46 20.13 13.74
C ILE A 417 -7.97 21.53 14.13
N LYS A 418 -8.04 22.47 13.18
CA LYS A 418 -8.59 23.82 13.43
C LYS A 418 -10.06 23.76 13.87
N LYS A 419 -10.89 22.94 13.22
CA LYS A 419 -12.31 22.76 13.55
C LYS A 419 -12.50 22.19 14.95
N TYR A 420 -11.68 21.19 15.34
CA TYR A 420 -11.76 20.56 16.65
C TYR A 420 -11.21 21.44 17.78
N LEU A 421 -10.07 22.11 17.57
CA LEU A 421 -9.53 23.10 18.53
C LEU A 421 -10.53 24.22 18.80
N LYS A 422 -11.22 24.69 17.75
CA LYS A 422 -12.27 25.69 17.88
C LYS A 422 -13.43 25.20 18.75
N LYS A 423 -13.82 23.93 18.66
CA LYS A 423 -14.86 23.36 19.52
C LYS A 423 -14.41 23.23 20.98
N ALA A 424 -13.23 22.67 21.23
CA ALA A 424 -12.68 22.49 22.57
C ALA A 424 -12.43 23.84 23.30
N LEU A 425 -11.95 24.86 22.60
CA LEU A 425 -11.73 26.20 23.14
C LEU A 425 -13.04 26.96 23.42
N LEU A 426 -14.13 26.65 22.70
CA LEU A 426 -15.43 27.31 22.86
C LEU A 426 -16.33 26.64 23.91
N ASP A 427 -16.17 25.33 24.15
CA ASP A 427 -17.03 24.56 25.05
C ASP A 427 -16.51 24.50 26.51
N ASP A 428 -15.22 24.74 26.77
CA ASP A 428 -14.63 24.57 28.11
C ASP A 428 -14.36 25.90 28.85
N LYS A 429 -15.17 26.16 29.90
CA LYS A 429 -14.99 27.28 30.85
C LYS A 429 -13.65 27.25 31.61
N LYS A 430 -12.87 26.16 31.54
CA LYS A 430 -11.60 25.97 32.26
C LYS A 430 -10.34 26.26 31.44
N PHE A 431 -10.41 26.58 30.15
CA PHE A 431 -9.27 27.13 29.40
C PHE A 431 -9.07 28.59 29.84
N ARG A 432 -8.42 28.78 31.00
CA ARG A 432 -8.13 30.13 31.53
C ARG A 432 -7.35 30.91 30.48
N ALA A 433 -7.66 32.20 30.35
CA ALA A 433 -7.00 33.17 29.47
C ALA A 433 -5.46 33.07 29.47
N ILE A 434 -4.85 32.61 30.58
CA ILE A 434 -3.41 32.33 30.71
C ILE A 434 -2.88 31.32 29.67
N SER A 435 -3.62 30.25 29.35
CA SER A 435 -3.20 29.26 28.34
C SER A 435 -3.29 29.81 26.92
N VAL A 436 -4.24 30.71 26.67
CA VAL A 436 -4.36 31.49 25.41
C VAL A 436 -3.25 32.55 25.33
N ILE A 437 -2.88 33.18 26.44
CA ILE A 437 -1.75 34.13 26.51
C ILE A 437 -0.39 33.41 26.32
N ALA A 438 -0.24 32.18 26.81
CA ALA A 438 0.92 31.34 26.54
C ALA A 438 1.01 30.93 25.05
N LEU A 439 -0.15 30.73 24.39
CA LEU A 439 -0.28 30.52 22.95
C LEU A 439 0.27 31.69 22.13
N LEU A 440 -0.13 32.90 22.54
CA LEU A 440 0.26 34.17 21.90
C LEU A 440 1.76 34.50 22.09
N ASN A 441 2.38 34.03 23.17
CA ASN A 441 3.81 34.26 23.45
C ASN A 441 4.77 33.37 22.64
N THR A 442 4.28 32.30 22.00
CA THR A 442 5.15 31.25 21.44
C THR A 442 5.04 31.08 19.93
N THR A 443 4.08 31.75 19.27
CA THR A 443 3.91 31.71 17.81
C THR A 443 4.20 33.08 17.20
N ARG A 444 5.09 33.13 16.19
CA ARG A 444 5.17 34.28 15.27
C ARG A 444 3.94 34.23 14.37
N ILE A 445 2.85 34.83 14.85
CA ILE A 445 1.60 35.01 14.11
C ILE A 445 1.88 36.00 12.98
N SER A 446 1.41 35.71 11.76
CA SER A 446 1.63 36.57 10.60
C SER A 446 0.67 37.77 10.63
N SER A 447 1.02 38.88 9.97
CA SER A 447 0.19 40.09 9.91
C SER A 447 -1.19 39.88 9.28
N THR A 448 -1.38 38.79 8.51
CA THR A 448 -2.68 38.40 7.95
C THR A 448 -3.61 37.72 8.97
N ASP A 449 -3.08 37.23 10.09
CA ASP A 449 -3.85 36.51 11.12
C ASP A 449 -4.40 37.44 12.22
N GLU A 450 -3.88 38.67 12.33
CA GLU A 450 -4.23 39.64 13.38
C GLU A 450 -5.70 40.12 13.32
N ALA A 451 -6.31 40.10 12.13
CA ALA A 451 -7.66 40.63 11.93
C ALA A 451 -8.80 39.74 12.52
N TYR A 452 -8.51 38.50 12.93
CA TYR A 452 -9.57 37.51 13.19
C TYR A 452 -9.65 37.00 14.63
N LEU A 453 -8.73 37.35 15.52
CA LEU A 453 -8.58 36.64 16.79
C LEU A 453 -8.95 37.48 18.02
N PHE A 454 -8.38 38.64 18.33
CA PHE A 454 -8.73 39.32 19.59
C PHE A 454 -8.78 40.87 19.50
N HIS A 455 -9.74 41.49 20.18
CA HIS A 455 -9.81 42.95 20.40
C HIS A 455 -9.58 43.22 21.89
N ILE A 456 -8.68 44.16 22.22
CA ILE A 456 -8.37 44.55 23.60
C ILE A 456 -8.90 45.96 23.81
N GLU A 457 -9.73 46.13 24.85
CA GLU A 457 -10.31 47.41 25.20
C GLU A 457 -9.78 47.85 26.57
N GLU A 458 -9.27 49.08 26.62
CA GLU A 458 -8.76 49.73 27.83
C GLU A 458 -9.76 50.79 28.27
N ARG A 459 -10.21 50.73 29.53
CA ARG A 459 -11.13 51.73 30.08
C ARG A 459 -10.61 52.29 31.39
N GLU A 460 -10.66 53.61 31.50
CA GLU A 460 -10.26 54.38 32.68
C GLU A 460 -11.48 55.18 33.17
N GLU A 461 -11.98 54.84 34.37
CA GLU A 461 -13.06 55.57 35.03
C GLU A 461 -12.67 55.87 36.47
N GLY A 462 -12.36 57.13 36.76
CA GLY A 462 -11.98 57.57 38.10
C GLY A 462 -10.66 56.97 38.58
N ASN A 463 -10.72 56.12 39.61
CA ASN A 463 -9.57 55.45 40.21
C ASN A 463 -9.47 53.96 39.78
N GLU A 464 -10.19 53.55 38.74
CA GLU A 464 -10.28 52.15 38.30
C GLU A 464 -9.87 51.98 36.83
N PHE A 465 -8.99 51.02 36.57
CA PHE A 465 -8.47 50.66 35.24
C PHE A 465 -8.93 49.24 34.97
N SER A 466 -9.47 49.02 33.79
CA SER A 466 -9.86 47.69 33.35
C SER A 466 -9.28 47.36 31.98
N ILE A 467 -8.88 46.09 31.83
CA ILE A 467 -8.48 45.51 30.56
C ILE A 467 -9.45 44.39 30.23
N ALA A 468 -10.10 44.49 29.08
CA ALA A 468 -10.98 43.47 28.56
C ALA A 468 -10.44 42.87 27.25
N VAL A 469 -10.50 41.55 27.13
CA VAL A 469 -10.07 40.82 25.92
C VAL A 469 -11.28 40.15 25.28
N TYR A 470 -11.53 40.48 24.02
CA TYR A 470 -12.70 40.03 23.26
C TYR A 470 -12.28 39.09 22.13
N PHE A 471 -13.03 38.01 21.92
CA PHE A 471 -12.94 37.15 20.73
C PHE A 471 -14.28 37.17 20.01
N ARG A 472 -14.31 37.57 18.72
CA ARG A 472 -15.55 37.75 17.94
C ARG A 472 -16.67 38.49 18.71
N ARG A 473 -16.31 39.57 19.42
CA ARG A 473 -17.20 40.41 20.25
C ARG A 473 -17.78 39.74 21.51
N LYS A 474 -17.24 38.60 21.95
CA LYS A 474 -17.56 37.97 23.23
C LYS A 474 -16.38 38.16 24.20
N GLU A 475 -16.65 38.73 25.36
CA GLU A 475 -15.64 39.00 26.40
C GLU A 475 -15.13 37.69 26.99
N LEU A 476 -13.82 37.45 26.88
CA LEU A 476 -13.18 36.25 27.39
C LEU A 476 -12.50 36.47 28.75
N PHE A 477 -12.10 37.71 29.01
CA PHE A 477 -11.40 38.09 30.23
C PHE A 477 -11.65 39.56 30.53
N ASN A 478 -11.90 39.86 31.80
CA ASN A 478 -12.06 41.20 32.32
C ASN A 478 -11.51 41.25 33.74
N SER A 479 -10.65 42.23 34.00
CA SER A 479 -10.04 42.46 35.31
C SER A 479 -9.98 43.95 35.56
N SER A 480 -10.44 44.38 36.73
CA SER A 480 -10.33 45.76 37.19
C SER A 480 -9.41 45.86 38.41
N ILE A 481 -8.71 46.97 38.52
CA ILE A 481 -7.83 47.28 39.67
C ILE A 481 -8.14 48.70 40.13
N ASN A 482 -8.34 48.87 41.43
CA ASN A 482 -8.49 50.16 42.10
C ASN A 482 -7.12 50.72 42.49
N TYR A 483 -6.78 51.95 42.09
CA TYR A 483 -5.50 52.59 42.42
C TYR A 483 -5.70 54.01 42.97
N GLY A 484 -4.97 54.33 44.04
CA GLY A 484 -4.86 55.70 44.54
C GLY A 484 -4.00 56.57 43.61
N LYS A 485 -4.32 57.87 43.53
CA LYS A 485 -3.74 58.86 42.59
C LYS A 485 -2.20 58.92 42.48
N ILE A 486 -1.45 58.43 43.47
CA ILE A 486 0.02 58.44 43.48
C ILE A 486 0.63 57.08 43.09
N GLU A 487 -0.09 55.97 43.31
CA GLU A 487 0.35 54.63 42.86
C GLU A 487 0.04 54.36 41.39
N ALA A 488 -0.88 55.11 40.78
CA ALA A 488 -1.30 54.93 39.39
C ALA A 488 -0.13 55.03 38.39
N LYS A 489 0.69 56.10 38.41
CA LYS A 489 1.80 56.27 37.44
C LYS A 489 2.88 55.20 37.57
N ASP A 490 3.15 54.76 38.79
CA ASP A 490 4.20 53.79 39.11
C ASP A 490 3.74 52.34 38.89
N ALA A 491 2.46 52.04 39.17
CA ALA A 491 1.82 50.77 38.84
C ALA A 491 1.61 50.63 37.33
N ILE A 492 1.12 51.68 36.65
CA ILE A 492 1.02 51.76 35.18
C ILE A 492 2.41 51.60 34.56
N GLY A 493 3.45 52.28 35.06
CA GLY A 493 4.82 52.15 34.59
C GLY A 493 5.41 50.74 34.76
N ARG A 494 5.11 50.05 35.87
CA ARG A 494 5.56 48.66 36.12
C ARG A 494 4.77 47.62 35.32
N MET A 495 3.46 47.80 35.15
CA MET A 495 2.58 46.89 34.41
C MET A 495 2.82 47.02 32.89
N ARG A 496 2.96 48.26 32.40
CA ARG A 496 3.36 48.61 31.04
C ARG A 496 4.78 48.11 30.72
N ASN A 497 5.75 48.19 31.65
CA ASN A 497 7.09 47.60 31.45
C ASN A 497 7.09 46.06 31.49
N LYS A 498 6.21 45.41 32.27
CA LYS A 498 6.08 43.93 32.29
C LYS A 498 5.43 43.38 31.03
N ILE A 499 4.49 44.13 30.45
CA ILE A 499 3.77 43.78 29.22
C ILE A 499 4.60 44.15 27.96
N LEU A 500 5.22 45.34 27.93
CA LEU A 500 5.99 45.82 26.77
C LEU A 500 7.42 45.25 26.65
N LYS A 501 8.08 44.81 27.73
CA LYS A 501 9.41 44.14 27.61
C LYS A 501 9.37 42.80 26.87
N ARG A 502 8.19 42.29 26.49
CA ARG A 502 8.00 41.05 25.70
C ARG A 502 7.46 41.29 24.28
N ILE A 503 7.22 42.53 23.87
CA ILE A 503 6.77 42.89 22.53
C ILE A 503 7.82 43.81 21.91
N VAL A 504 8.66 43.29 21.01
CA VAL A 504 9.57 44.12 20.20
C VAL A 504 8.73 44.78 19.10
N VAL A 505 8.47 46.08 19.25
CA VAL A 505 7.77 46.90 18.25
C VAL A 505 8.82 47.46 17.29
N HIS A 506 8.83 46.98 16.04
CA HIS A 506 9.52 47.65 14.94
C HIS A 506 8.59 48.72 14.36
N PHE A 507 9.03 49.98 14.36
CA PHE A 507 8.38 51.03 13.60
C PHE A 507 8.80 50.93 12.13
N CYS A 508 7.84 50.70 11.24
CA CYS A 508 7.90 51.07 9.83
C CYS A 508 6.81 52.14 9.59
N GLY A 509 7.20 53.28 9.01
CA GLY A 509 6.52 54.59 9.04
C GLY A 509 5.12 54.70 8.43
N LYS A 510 4.52 55.90 8.29
CA LYS A 510 4.98 57.27 8.58
C LYS A 510 4.71 57.71 10.02
#